data_AF-A0A6P6X871-F1
#
_entry.id   AF-A0A6P6X871-F1
#
_cell.length_a   1.000
_cell.length_b   1.000
_cell.length_c   1.000
_cell.angle_alpha   90.00
_cell.angle_beta   90.00
_cell.angle_gamma   90.00
#
_symmetry.space_group_name_H-M   'P 1'
#
loop_
_entity.id
_entity.type
_entity.pdbx_description
1 polymer ?
#
loop_
_entity_poly.entity_id
_entity_poly.type
_entity_poly.pdbx_seq_one_letter_code
_entity_poly.pdbx_strand_id
1 'polypeptide(L)'
;MEEKVEILRILGGMQQVRQSKYLGLPMVIGRSKRQVFNYIKEKVLRRLKGWKEKLLSQAGKEVMLKSVILAMPAYAMNCCRLPKNLCKEISREMARFWWGNGEDKKKIH
;
A
#
# COMPACT_ATOMS: atom_id res chain seq x y z
N MET A 1 -32.69 11.02 13.54
CA MET A 1 -31.63 12.03 13.34
C MET A 1 -31.30 12.77 14.63
N GLU A 2 -32.29 13.02 15.49
CA GLU A 2 -32.12 13.67 16.80
C GLU A 2 -31.15 12.94 17.74
N GLU A 3 -31.21 11.61 17.84
CA GLU A 3 -30.26 10.84 18.68
C GLU A 3 -28.79 11.04 18.29
N LYS A 4 -28.49 11.11 16.99
CA LYS A 4 -27.11 11.34 16.52
C LYS A 4 -26.60 12.72 16.93
N VAL A 5 -27.47 13.73 16.87
CA VAL A 5 -27.12 15.10 17.23
C VAL A 5 -26.88 15.20 18.73
N GLU A 6 -27.71 14.54 19.54
CA GLU A 6 -27.54 14.51 21.00
C GLU A 6 -26.25 13.81 21.43
N ILE A 7 -25.92 12.67 20.81
CA ILE A 7 -24.65 11.97 21.07
C ILE A 7 -23.44 12.86 20.75
N LEU A 8 -23.46 13.58 19.61
CA LEU A 8 -22.35 14.47 19.24
C LEU A 8 -22.25 15.67 20.19
N ARG A 9 -23.37 16.14 20.73
CA ARG A 9 -23.41 17.19 21.74
C ARG A 9 -22.82 16.73 23.08
N ILE A 10 -23.15 15.52 23.56
CA ILE A 10 -22.54 14.92 24.76
C ILE A 10 -21.03 14.72 24.58
N LEU A 11 -20.60 14.33 23.38
CA LEU A 11 -19.19 14.13 23.03
C LEU A 11 -18.43 15.46 22.80
N GLY A 12 -19.00 16.61 23.16
CA GLY A 12 -18.30 17.90 23.08
C GLY A 12 -18.20 18.48 21.67
N GLY A 13 -19.15 18.19 20.78
CA GLY A 13 -19.18 18.72 19.41
C GLY A 13 -18.25 18.00 18.44
N MET A 14 -17.82 16.77 18.77
CA MET A 14 -17.07 15.92 17.84
C MET A 14 -17.84 15.72 16.54
N GLN A 15 -17.15 15.78 15.40
CA GLN A 15 -17.75 15.54 14.09
C GLN A 15 -17.42 14.13 13.58
N GLN A 16 -18.39 13.51 12.89
CA GLN A 16 -18.15 12.25 12.21
C GLN A 16 -17.12 12.44 11.08
N VAL A 17 -15.97 11.79 11.22
CA VAL A 17 -14.96 11.74 10.18
C VAL A 17 -15.45 10.87 9.03
N ARG A 18 -15.58 11.46 7.83
CA ARG A 18 -16.05 10.74 6.63
C ARG A 18 -14.90 10.12 5.84
N GLN A 19 -13.81 10.86 5.67
CA GLN A 19 -12.58 10.42 5.01
C GLN A 19 -11.39 11.15 5.64
N SER A 20 -10.55 10.42 6.36
CA SER A 20 -9.29 10.94 6.87
C SER A 20 -8.22 9.85 6.86
N LYS A 21 -6.97 10.26 7.03
CA LYS A 21 -5.85 9.34 7.25
C LYS A 21 -5.27 9.58 8.64
N TYR A 22 -4.99 8.51 9.36
CA TYR A 22 -4.24 8.53 10.60
C TYR A 22 -3.00 7.67 10.41
N LEU A 23 -1.82 8.23 10.71
CA LEU A 23 -0.51 7.59 10.50
C LEU A 23 -0.35 7.00 9.08
N GLY A 24 -0.90 7.69 8.08
CA GLY A 24 -0.85 7.28 6.67
C GLY A 24 -1.84 6.19 6.25
N LEU A 25 -2.64 5.64 7.17
CA LEU A 25 -3.69 4.66 6.90
C LEU A 25 -5.07 5.31 6.89
N PRO A 26 -6.01 4.82 6.06
CA PRO A 26 -7.39 5.32 6.06
C PRO A 26 -8.07 4.99 7.39
N MET A 27 -8.56 6.03 8.07
CA MET A 27 -9.23 5.90 9.37
C MET A 27 -10.63 5.29 9.23
N VAL A 28 -11.26 5.50 8.07
CA VAL A 28 -12.58 4.97 7.73
C VAL A 28 -12.43 3.97 6.60
N ILE A 29 -12.72 2.70 6.86
CA ILE A 29 -12.71 1.63 5.86
C ILE A 29 -14.17 1.37 5.44
N GLY A 30 -14.54 1.91 4.28
CA GLY A 30 -15.86 1.67 3.69
C GLY A 30 -16.02 0.27 3.07
N ARG A 31 -17.13 0.05 2.37
CA ARG A 31 -17.44 -1.24 1.71
C ARG A 31 -16.40 -1.65 0.66
N SER A 32 -15.82 -0.67 -0.04
CA SER A 32 -14.83 -0.90 -1.10
C SER A 32 -13.40 -0.91 -0.56
N LYS A 33 -13.02 -1.99 0.14
CA LYS A 33 -11.65 -2.17 0.67
C LYS A 33 -10.58 -2.04 -0.42
N ARG A 34 -10.87 -2.46 -1.66
CA ARG A 34 -9.93 -2.37 -2.78
C ARG A 34 -9.58 -0.92 -3.12
N GLN A 35 -10.57 -0.04 -3.24
CA GLN A 35 -10.33 1.38 -3.52
C GLN A 35 -9.59 2.05 -2.37
N VAL A 36 -9.99 1.74 -1.13
CA VAL A 36 -9.39 2.30 0.09
C VAL A 36 -7.89 2.00 0.19
N PHE A 37 -7.43 0.82 -0.23
CA PHE A 37 -6.01 0.42 -0.15
C PHE A 37 -5.23 0.54 -1.46
N ASN A 38 -5.84 1.02 -2.54
CA ASN A 38 -5.15 1.14 -3.84
C ASN A 38 -3.93 2.06 -3.79
N TYR A 39 -3.94 3.07 -2.92
CA TYR A 39 -2.81 3.97 -2.72
C TYR A 39 -1.51 3.24 -2.30
N ILE A 40 -1.62 2.07 -1.64
CA ILE A 40 -0.45 1.27 -1.24
C ILE A 40 0.25 0.75 -2.49
N LYS A 41 -0.53 0.19 -3.44
CA LYS A 41 -0.01 -0.29 -4.71
C LYS A 41 0.63 0.85 -5.51
N GLU A 42 -0.03 2.00 -5.58
CA GLU A 42 0.51 3.17 -6.28
C GLU A 42 1.84 3.64 -5.68
N LYS A 43 1.94 3.65 -4.35
CA LYS A 43 3.21 3.98 -3.66
C LYS A 43 4.30 2.95 -3.96
N VAL A 44 3.98 1.65 -3.90
CA VAL A 44 4.91 0.56 -4.25
C VAL A 44 5.41 0.73 -5.68
N LEU A 45 4.51 0.91 -6.65
CA LEU A 45 4.84 1.12 -8.06
C LEU A 45 5.73 2.35 -8.27
N ARG A 46 5.42 3.45 -7.59
CA ARG A 46 6.22 4.68 -7.66
C ARG A 46 7.64 4.45 -7.14
N ARG A 47 7.77 3.69 -6.03
CA ARG A 47 9.08 3.31 -5.50
C ARG A 47 9.80 2.39 -6.46
N LEU A 48 9.19 1.33 -6.97
CA LEU A 48 9.84 0.43 -7.93
C LEU A 48 10.32 1.16 -9.19
N LYS A 49 9.47 1.99 -9.80
CA LYS A 49 9.81 2.77 -11.01
C LYS A 49 10.85 3.87 -10.79
N GLY A 50 10.88 4.46 -9.59
CA GLY A 50 11.83 5.52 -9.26
C GLY A 50 13.27 5.01 -9.14
N TRP A 51 13.46 3.71 -8.96
CA TRP A 51 14.78 3.10 -8.86
C TRP A 51 15.15 2.46 -10.19
N LYS A 52 16.36 2.79 -10.68
CA LYS A 52 16.89 2.16 -11.88
C LYS A 52 17.32 0.74 -11.53
N GLU A 53 16.49 -0.24 -11.89
CA GLU A 53 16.80 -1.67 -11.77
C GLU A 53 18.18 -2.04 -12.33
N LYS A 54 18.61 -1.36 -13.41
CA LYS A 54 19.91 -1.57 -14.07
C LYS A 54 21.13 -1.16 -13.21
N LEU A 55 20.93 -0.37 -12.15
CA LEU A 55 22.01 0.10 -11.27
C LEU A 55 22.19 -0.78 -10.02
N LEU A 56 21.30 -1.74 -9.77
CA LEU A 56 21.34 -2.57 -8.58
C LEU A 56 21.84 -3.97 -8.93
N SER A 57 22.77 -4.47 -8.13
CA SER A 57 23.10 -5.90 -8.11
C SER A 57 21.87 -6.71 -7.66
N GLN A 58 21.87 -8.03 -7.91
CA GLN A 58 20.77 -8.89 -7.48
C GLN A 58 20.55 -8.83 -5.97
N ALA A 59 21.63 -8.81 -5.19
CA ALA A 59 21.58 -8.61 -3.74
C ALA A 59 21.00 -7.23 -3.38
N GLY A 60 21.38 -6.17 -4.10
CA GLY A 60 20.83 -4.83 -3.92
C GLY A 60 19.32 -4.77 -4.16
N LYS A 61 18.83 -5.46 -5.20
CA LYS A 61 17.39 -5.60 -5.46
C LYS A 61 16.66 -6.32 -4.32
N GLU A 62 17.26 -7.37 -3.77
CA GLU A 62 16.65 -8.14 -2.67
C GLU A 62 16.47 -7.28 -1.42
N VAL A 63 17.56 -6.59 -1.04
CA VAL A 63 17.56 -5.70 0.11
C VAL A 63 16.52 -4.59 -0.10
N MET A 64 16.48 -3.96 -1.27
CA MET A 64 15.48 -2.93 -1.58
C MET A 64 14.04 -3.45 -1.50
N LEU A 65 13.76 -4.62 -2.08
CA LEU A 65 12.43 -5.23 -2.05
C LEU A 65 11.98 -5.54 -0.61
N LYS A 66 12.86 -6.11 0.22
CA LYS A 66 12.55 -6.48 1.60
C LYS A 66 12.45 -5.28 2.54
N SER A 67 13.42 -4.36 2.48
CA SER A 67 13.50 -3.24 3.43
C SER A 67 12.56 -2.08 3.09
N VAL A 68 12.36 -1.80 1.80
CA VAL A 68 11.58 -0.63 1.37
C VAL A 68 10.19 -1.05 0.91
N ILE A 69 10.11 -1.98 -0.04
CA ILE A 69 8.84 -2.29 -0.71
C ILE A 69 7.93 -3.10 0.20
N LEU A 70 8.44 -4.14 0.86
CA LEU A 70 7.65 -5.00 1.74
C LEU A 70 7.23 -4.31 3.05
N ALA A 71 8.01 -3.34 3.52
CA ALA A 71 7.68 -2.57 4.73
C ALA A 71 6.34 -1.81 4.62
N MET A 72 6.00 -1.31 3.42
CA MET A 72 4.76 -0.55 3.22
C MET A 72 3.47 -1.39 3.39
N PRO A 73 3.28 -2.52 2.68
CA PRO A 73 2.14 -3.39 2.90
C PRO A 73 2.22 -4.10 4.25
N ALA A 74 3.41 -4.38 4.80
CA ALA A 74 3.54 -4.98 6.13
C ALA A 74 2.97 -4.07 7.23
N TYR A 75 3.33 -2.78 7.21
CA TYR A 75 2.77 -1.79 8.12
C TYR A 75 1.24 -1.72 8.02
N ALA A 76 0.71 -1.62 6.79
CA ALA A 76 -0.74 -1.58 6.59
C ALA A 76 -1.44 -2.87 7.01
N MET A 77 -0.81 -4.04 6.81
CA MET A 77 -1.33 -5.35 7.18
C MET A 77 -1.37 -5.54 8.71
N ASN A 78 -0.41 -4.96 9.44
CA ASN A 78 -0.39 -4.99 10.90
C ASN A 78 -1.61 -4.29 11.51
N CYS A 79 -2.08 -3.20 10.88
CA CYS A 79 -3.24 -2.46 11.35
C CYS A 79 -4.56 -2.98 10.73
N CYS A 80 -4.54 -3.46 9.48
CA CYS A 80 -5.73 -3.78 8.72
C CYS A 80 -5.52 -4.95 7.76
N ARG A 81 -6.49 -5.88 7.69
CA ARG A 81 -6.44 -6.97 6.71
C ARG A 81 -6.59 -6.44 5.28
N LEU A 82 -5.52 -6.49 4.49
CA LEU A 82 -5.54 -6.11 3.08
C LEU A 82 -6.27 -7.16 2.21
N PRO A 83 -6.91 -6.73 1.10
CA PRO A 83 -7.52 -7.66 0.14
C PRO A 83 -6.48 -8.58 -0.51
N LYS A 84 -6.78 -9.87 -0.62
CA LYS A 84 -5.87 -10.86 -1.26
C LYS A 84 -5.42 -10.45 -2.67
N ASN A 85 -6.33 -9.86 -3.45
CA ASN A 85 -6.02 -9.41 -4.81
C ASN A 85 -4.98 -8.28 -4.81
N LEU A 86 -5.03 -7.37 -3.83
CA LEU A 86 -4.01 -6.31 -3.71
C LEU A 86 -2.64 -6.91 -3.41
N CYS A 87 -2.56 -7.88 -2.49
CA CYS A 87 -1.32 -8.59 -2.19
C CYS A 87 -0.76 -9.29 -3.44
N LYS A 88 -1.61 -10.01 -4.20
CA LYS A 88 -1.20 -10.65 -5.47
C LYS A 88 -0.67 -9.64 -6.49
N GLU A 89 -1.32 -8.49 -6.62
CA GLU A 89 -0.87 -7.42 -7.52
C GLU A 89 0.50 -6.88 -7.08
N ILE A 90 0.71 -6.61 -5.79
CA ILE A 90 2.00 -6.15 -5.26
C ILE A 90 3.11 -7.20 -5.49
N SER A 91 2.85 -8.47 -5.17
CA SER A 91 3.81 -9.56 -5.40
C SER A 91 4.20 -9.70 -6.87
N ARG A 92 3.25 -9.49 -7.80
CA ARG A 92 3.52 -9.51 -9.24
C ARG A 92 4.49 -8.38 -9.64
N GLU A 93 4.31 -7.18 -9.12
CA GLU A 93 5.20 -6.05 -9.42
C GLU A 93 6.59 -6.25 -8.80
N MET A 94 6.67 -6.81 -7.59
CA MET A 94 7.94 -7.20 -6.98
C MET A 94 8.67 -8.26 -7.82
N ALA A 95 7.96 -9.27 -8.32
CA ALA A 95 8.54 -10.30 -9.17
C ALA A 95 9.04 -9.72 -10.51
N ARG A 96 8.28 -8.80 -11.12
CA ARG A 96 8.70 -8.10 -12.34
C ARG A 96 9.98 -7.31 -12.13
N PHE A 97 10.12 -6.60 -11.01
CA PHE A 97 11.34 -5.87 -10.67
C PHE A 97 12.53 -6.81 -10.40
N TRP A 98 12.28 -7.94 -9.74
CA TRP A 98 13.29 -8.95 -9.43
C TRP A 98 13.89 -9.59 -10.69
N TRP A 99 13.02 -9.99 -11.62
CA TRP A 99 13.42 -10.63 -12.89
C TRP A 99 13.68 -9.62 -14.03
N GLY A 100 13.30 -8.36 -13.83
CA GLY A 100 13.51 -7.28 -14.77
C GLY A 100 14.98 -6.88 -14.82
N ASN A 101 15.63 -7.09 -15.96
CA ASN A 101 16.90 -6.47 -16.30
C ASN A 101 16.76 -5.83 -17.68
N GLY A 102 17.32 -4.62 -17.82
CA GLY A 102 17.15 -3.77 -18.98
C GLY A 102 17.20 -4.47 -20.33
N GLU A 103 16.16 -4.28 -21.14
CA GLU A 103 15.96 -4.49 -22.59
C GLU A 103 16.55 -5.70 -23.33
N ASP A 104 17.54 -6.44 -22.81
CA ASP A 104 18.34 -7.36 -23.63
C ASP A 104 18.76 -8.67 -22.93
N LYS A 105 18.16 -8.99 -21.78
CA LYS A 105 18.32 -10.33 -21.18
C LYS A 105 16.96 -11.02 -21.11
N LYS A 106 16.86 -12.18 -21.77
CA LYS A 106 15.68 -13.06 -21.76
C LYS A 106 15.19 -13.21 -20.33
N LYS A 107 13.96 -12.76 -20.10
CA LYS A 107 13.27 -12.93 -18.83
C LYS A 107 13.15 -14.43 -18.56
N ILE A 108 13.55 -14.86 -17.37
CA ILE A 108 13.25 -16.20 -16.91
C ILE A 108 11.79 -16.16 -16.47
N HIS A 109 10.94 -16.63 -17.39
CA HIS A 109 9.48 -16.76 -17.32
C HIS A 109 8.64 -15.60 -17.84
#